data_AF-C9SUY0-F1
#
_entry.id   AF-C9SUY0-F1
#
_cell.length_a   1.000
_cell.length_b   1.000
_cell.length_c   1.000
_cell.angle_alpha   90.00
_cell.angle_beta   90.00
_cell.angle_gamma   90.00
#
_symmetry.space_group_name_H-M   'P 1'
#
loop_
_entity.id
_entity.type
_entity.pdbx_description
1 polymer ?
#
loop_
_entity_poly.entity_id
_entity_poly.type
_entity_poly.pdbx_seq_one_letter_code
_entity_poly.pdbx_strand_id
1 'polypeptide(L)'
;MPNPQEIASSIPQVDSTASKVASVRHPDLLLSALGQILSPPPPLNRARNIAYLKRTLAEVKHFRAELAHKPAFSEANVYPPIALMYGKDTPTVYAVKVAGRDAIAHADCYDDLVFRPGDGVVLAREAQLPEGYELVRGGRQRTHRGHLTMLGDMPAVGRAMEAVIRGRRKGIGMGRPDTGHNGAESNAGA
;
A
#
# COMPACT_ATOMS: atom_id res chain seq x y z
N MET A 1 69.53 0.84 -3.83
CA MET A 1 69.58 2.05 -4.68
C MET A 1 69.76 1.62 -6.13
N PRO A 2 68.69 1.59 -6.95
CA PRO A 2 68.75 1.55 -8.40
C PRO A 2 68.58 2.96 -9.03
N ASN A 3 68.94 3.03 -10.31
CA ASN A 3 69.42 4.16 -11.12
C ASN A 3 68.31 5.13 -11.64
N PRO A 4 68.55 6.45 -11.82
CA PRO A 4 67.54 7.45 -12.18
C PRO A 4 67.51 7.80 -13.68
N GLN A 5 67.12 6.85 -14.55
CA GLN A 5 66.98 7.06 -16.01
C GLN A 5 65.59 6.77 -16.59
N GLU A 6 64.51 6.99 -15.85
CA GLU A 6 63.15 7.07 -16.45
C GLU A 6 62.40 8.28 -15.88
N ILE A 7 62.89 9.48 -16.20
CA ILE A 7 62.12 10.72 -16.13
C ILE A 7 62.33 11.42 -17.47
N ALA A 8 61.22 11.66 -18.18
CA ALA A 8 61.04 12.49 -19.39
C ALA A 8 60.69 11.72 -20.67
N SER A 9 59.38 11.49 -20.86
CA SER A 9 58.63 11.43 -22.13
C SER A 9 57.29 10.74 -21.78
N SER A 10 56.09 11.22 -22.07
CA SER A 10 55.62 12.05 -23.17
C SER A 10 54.37 12.79 -22.70
N ILE A 11 54.39 14.12 -22.79
CA ILE A 11 53.21 14.98 -22.65
C ILE A 11 52.43 14.87 -23.95
N PRO A 12 51.14 14.52 -23.97
CA PRO A 12 50.35 14.59 -25.20
C PRO A 12 50.10 16.07 -25.56
N GLN A 13 50.66 16.49 -26.70
CA GLN A 13 50.26 17.72 -27.38
C GLN A 13 48.79 17.61 -27.80
N VAL A 14 47.99 18.64 -27.50
CA VAL A 14 46.66 18.82 -28.04
C VAL A 14 46.77 19.75 -29.24
N ASP A 15 46.42 19.24 -30.41
CA ASP A 15 46.35 20.01 -31.66
C ASP A 15 45.29 21.11 -31.58
N SER A 16 45.74 22.33 -31.83
CA SER A 16 44.90 23.52 -31.89
C SER A 16 44.25 23.62 -33.27
N THR A 17 43.07 23.01 -33.44
CA THR A 17 42.22 23.26 -34.60
C THR A 17 41.14 24.28 -34.25
N ALA A 18 41.29 25.48 -34.81
CA ALA A 18 40.36 26.58 -34.64
C ALA A 18 39.00 26.22 -35.28
N SER A 19 38.03 25.87 -34.46
CA SER A 19 36.63 25.76 -34.87
C SER A 19 35.95 27.13 -34.72
N LYS A 20 35.58 27.67 -35.88
CA LYS A 20 34.83 28.90 -36.15
C LYS A 20 33.70 29.11 -35.13
N VAL A 21 33.82 30.16 -34.32
CA VAL A 21 32.79 30.61 -33.38
C VAL A 21 31.55 31.03 -34.18
N ALA A 22 30.53 30.18 -34.18
CA ALA A 22 29.20 30.58 -34.61
C ALA A 22 28.64 31.55 -33.56
N SER A 23 28.38 32.79 -33.98
CA SER A 23 27.73 33.81 -33.16
C SER A 23 26.30 33.36 -32.84
N VAL A 24 26.09 32.81 -31.64
CA VAL A 24 24.75 32.52 -31.11
C VAL A 24 24.23 33.78 -30.43
N ARG A 25 23.36 34.49 -31.15
CA ARG A 25 22.63 35.65 -30.66
C ARG A 25 21.36 35.21 -29.91
N HIS A 26 21.44 34.66 -28.71
CA HIS A 26 20.27 34.59 -27.82
C HIS A 26 20.69 34.44 -26.34
N PRO A 27 20.48 35.47 -25.49
CA PRO A 27 20.83 35.43 -24.06
C PRO A 27 19.97 34.44 -23.25
N ASP A 28 18.83 33.99 -23.79
CA ASP A 28 17.85 33.16 -23.07
C ASP A 28 18.28 31.69 -22.89
N LEU A 29 19.17 31.17 -23.75
CA LEU A 29 19.68 29.81 -23.64
C LEU A 29 20.74 29.65 -22.54
N LEU A 30 21.45 30.73 -22.20
CA LEU A 30 22.45 30.73 -21.13
C LEU A 30 21.80 30.69 -19.74
N LEU A 31 20.66 31.37 -19.58
CA LEU A 31 19.94 31.41 -18.30
C LEU A 31 19.23 30.09 -17.99
N SER A 32 18.71 29.38 -18.99
CA SER A 32 18.11 28.05 -18.80
C SER A 32 19.16 26.97 -18.50
N ALA A 33 20.33 27.06 -19.13
CA ALA A 33 21.46 26.17 -18.87
C ALA A 33 22.06 26.38 -17.46
N LEU A 34 22.14 27.63 -16.98
CA LEU A 34 22.59 27.94 -15.62
C LEU A 34 21.54 27.55 -14.55
N GLY A 35 20.25 27.61 -14.86
CA GLY A 35 19.17 27.14 -13.99
C GLY A 35 19.19 25.63 -13.72
N GLN A 36 19.74 24.84 -14.66
CA GLN A 36 19.96 23.40 -14.46
C GLN A 36 21.20 23.09 -13.60
N ILE A 37 22.15 24.02 -13.49
CA ILE A 37 23.40 23.84 -12.74
C ILE A 37 23.23 24.14 -11.23
N LEU A 38 22.23 24.93 -10.85
CA LEU A 38 21.96 25.35 -9.47
C LEU A 38 20.90 24.51 -8.72
N SER A 39 20.32 23.51 -9.37
CA SER A 39 19.42 22.58 -8.68
C SER A 39 20.24 21.52 -7.95
N PRO A 40 20.03 21.27 -6.64
CA PRO A 40 20.70 20.16 -5.97
C PRO A 40 20.45 18.88 -6.78
N PRO A 41 21.47 18.03 -6.99
CA PRO A 41 21.29 16.82 -7.78
C PRO A 41 20.13 16.03 -7.16
N PRO A 42 19.20 15.51 -8.00
CA PRO A 42 18.16 14.64 -7.48
C PRO A 42 18.83 13.56 -6.64
N PRO A 43 18.35 13.28 -5.42
CA PRO A 43 19.06 12.42 -4.48
C PRO A 43 19.44 11.13 -5.20
N LEU A 44 20.64 10.60 -4.93
CA LEU A 44 21.32 9.46 -5.59
C LEU A 44 20.41 8.25 -5.89
N ASN A 45 19.26 8.18 -5.23
CA ASN A 45 18.29 7.11 -5.28
C ASN A 45 17.01 7.42 -6.10
N ARG A 46 16.89 8.56 -6.81
CA ARG A 46 15.61 8.90 -7.50
C ARG A 46 15.19 7.84 -8.52
N ALA A 47 16.08 7.42 -9.41
CA ALA A 47 15.79 6.37 -10.39
C ALA A 47 15.40 5.05 -9.70
N ARG A 48 16.12 4.69 -8.64
CA ARG A 48 15.84 3.51 -7.81
C ARG A 48 14.47 3.60 -7.13
N ASN A 49 14.12 4.75 -6.56
CA ASN A 49 12.85 4.99 -5.89
C ASN A 49 11.68 4.92 -6.87
N ILE A 50 11.83 5.50 -8.07
CA ILE A 50 10.80 5.41 -9.12
C ILE A 50 10.64 3.97 -9.59
N ALA A 51 11.74 3.22 -9.79
CA ALA A 51 11.66 1.81 -10.16
C ALA A 51 10.95 0.98 -9.07
N TYR A 52 11.29 1.22 -7.81
CA TYR A 52 10.62 0.60 -6.66
C TYR A 52 9.11 0.91 -6.65
N LEU A 53 8.73 2.19 -6.73
CA LEU A 53 7.33 2.62 -6.69
C LEU A 53 6.53 2.06 -7.87
N LYS A 54 7.09 2.06 -9.09
CA LYS A 54 6.42 1.48 -10.27
C LYS A 54 6.06 0.02 -10.05
N ARG A 55 7.01 -0.77 -9.55
CA ARG A 55 6.79 -2.19 -9.23
C ARG A 55 5.75 -2.33 -8.12
N THR A 56 6.00 -1.73 -6.95
CA THR A 56 5.19 -1.93 -5.76
C THR A 56 3.76 -1.43 -5.93
N LEU A 57 3.55 -0.28 -6.59
CA LEU A 57 2.19 0.23 -6.82
C LEU A 57 1.42 -0.66 -7.81
N ALA A 58 2.09 -1.22 -8.81
CA ALA A 58 1.45 -2.16 -9.75
C ALA A 58 1.04 -3.46 -9.03
N GLU A 59 1.95 -4.04 -8.24
CA GLU A 59 1.69 -5.25 -7.43
C GLU A 59 0.55 -5.02 -6.43
N VAL A 60 0.60 -3.93 -5.66
CA VAL A 60 -0.43 -3.61 -4.67
C VAL A 60 -1.78 -3.33 -5.34
N LYS A 61 -1.80 -2.66 -6.49
CA LYS A 61 -3.04 -2.43 -7.25
C LYS A 61 -3.64 -3.76 -7.71
N HIS A 62 -2.82 -4.66 -8.24
CA HIS A 62 -3.27 -5.97 -8.67
C HIS A 62 -3.83 -6.79 -7.50
N PHE A 63 -3.06 -6.91 -6.41
CA PHE A 63 -3.48 -7.60 -5.19
C PHE A 63 -4.80 -7.05 -4.63
N ARG A 64 -4.97 -5.72 -4.58
CA ARG A 64 -6.24 -5.12 -4.12
C ARG A 64 -7.43 -5.46 -5.00
N ALA A 65 -7.23 -5.64 -6.31
CA ALA A 65 -8.29 -6.06 -7.22
C ALA A 65 -8.69 -7.52 -6.98
N GLU A 66 -7.76 -8.39 -6.60
CA GLU A 66 -8.03 -9.80 -6.29
C GLU A 66 -8.83 -10.00 -5.00
N LEU A 67 -8.70 -9.07 -4.04
CA LEU A 67 -9.46 -9.04 -2.79
C LEU A 67 -10.92 -8.60 -2.96
N ALA A 68 -11.34 -8.23 -4.18
CA ALA A 68 -12.73 -7.87 -4.43
C ALA A 68 -13.65 -9.08 -4.17
N HIS A 69 -14.81 -8.79 -3.57
CA HIS A 69 -15.85 -9.79 -3.36
C HIS A 69 -16.32 -10.38 -4.69
N LYS A 70 -16.54 -11.69 -4.70
CA LYS A 70 -17.04 -12.45 -5.84
C LYS A 70 -18.41 -13.02 -5.45
N PRO A 71 -19.52 -12.53 -6.04
CA PRO A 71 -20.87 -12.99 -5.71
C PRO A 71 -21.04 -14.52 -5.81
N ALA A 72 -20.46 -15.14 -6.84
CA ALA A 72 -20.47 -16.59 -7.03
C ALA A 72 -19.91 -17.37 -5.82
N PHE A 73 -18.93 -16.82 -5.10
CA PHE A 73 -18.37 -17.46 -3.90
C PHE A 73 -19.30 -17.35 -2.68
N SER A 74 -20.12 -16.30 -2.61
CA SER A 74 -21.16 -16.21 -1.59
C SER A 74 -22.30 -17.16 -1.87
N GLU A 75 -22.75 -17.22 -3.13
CA GLU A 75 -23.79 -18.15 -3.57
C GLU A 75 -23.40 -19.62 -3.35
N ALA A 76 -22.13 -19.95 -3.59
CA ALA A 76 -21.56 -21.26 -3.32
C ALA A 76 -21.25 -21.51 -1.83
N ASN A 77 -21.43 -20.53 -0.93
CA ASN A 77 -21.12 -20.63 0.48
C ASN A 77 -19.65 -21.03 0.75
N VAL A 78 -18.70 -20.45 0.02
CA VAL A 78 -17.26 -20.77 0.16
C VAL A 78 -16.46 -19.69 0.89
N TYR A 79 -17.02 -18.48 1.09
CA TYR A 79 -16.38 -17.50 1.96
C TYR A 79 -16.41 -17.95 3.42
N PRO A 80 -15.30 -17.82 4.17
CA PRO A 80 -15.25 -18.23 5.56
C PRO A 80 -16.15 -17.34 6.43
N PRO A 81 -16.52 -17.79 7.64
CA PRO A 81 -17.15 -16.93 8.63
C PRO A 81 -16.20 -15.78 9.02
N ILE A 82 -16.64 -14.53 8.82
CA ILE A 82 -15.86 -13.33 9.11
C ILE A 82 -16.39 -12.62 10.36
N ALA A 83 -15.50 -12.27 11.28
CA ALA A 83 -15.75 -11.32 12.36
C ALA A 83 -14.85 -10.08 12.18
N LEU A 84 -15.32 -8.94 12.69
CA LEU A 84 -14.63 -7.65 12.61
C LEU A 84 -14.47 -7.08 14.02
N MET A 85 -13.23 -6.75 14.37
CA MET A 85 -12.91 -5.96 15.55
C MET A 85 -12.37 -4.60 15.12
N TYR A 86 -12.87 -3.51 15.71
CA TYR A 86 -12.45 -2.15 15.34
C TYR A 86 -12.50 -1.17 16.52
N GLY A 87 -11.65 -0.14 16.46
CA GLY A 87 -11.68 0.99 17.38
C GLY A 87 -12.46 2.18 16.81
N LYS A 88 -13.14 2.94 17.67
CA LYS A 88 -13.84 4.19 17.29
C LYS A 88 -13.55 5.36 18.23
N ASP A 89 -12.96 5.10 19.38
CA ASP A 89 -12.87 6.06 20.48
C ASP A 89 -11.57 6.88 20.48
N THR A 90 -10.61 6.54 19.63
CA THR A 90 -9.33 7.25 19.55
C THR A 90 -9.36 8.28 18.41
N PRO A 91 -9.03 9.56 18.67
CA PRO A 91 -8.81 10.53 17.62
C PRO A 91 -7.75 10.03 16.65
N THR A 92 -8.12 9.90 15.38
CA THR A 92 -7.27 9.35 14.33
C THR A 92 -7.09 10.41 13.25
N VAL A 93 -5.84 10.69 12.88
CA VAL A 93 -5.52 11.67 11.85
C VAL A 93 -6.15 11.24 10.53
N TYR A 94 -6.99 12.10 9.96
CA TYR A 94 -7.64 11.88 8.67
C TYR A 94 -7.05 12.77 7.57
N ALA A 95 -6.65 13.99 7.93
CA ALA A 95 -6.06 14.94 7.01
C ALA A 95 -5.10 15.87 7.75
N VAL A 96 -4.32 16.60 6.98
CA VAL A 96 -3.44 17.66 7.46
C VAL A 96 -3.64 18.87 6.56
N LYS A 97 -3.78 20.05 7.17
CA LYS A 97 -3.91 21.30 6.43
C LYS A 97 -2.51 21.86 6.19
N VAL A 98 -2.19 22.08 4.92
CA VAL A 98 -0.92 22.68 4.49
C VAL A 98 -1.19 24.00 3.79
N ALA A 99 -0.22 24.92 3.83
CA ALA A 99 -0.35 26.25 3.22
C ALA A 99 -0.47 26.22 1.69
N GLY A 100 0.03 25.16 1.05
CA GLY A 100 -0.01 24.98 -0.40
C GLY A 100 0.70 23.70 -0.83
N ARG A 101 0.70 23.42 -2.14
CA ARG A 101 1.31 22.20 -2.69
C ARG A 101 2.82 22.15 -2.49
N ASP A 102 3.49 23.29 -2.62
CA ASP A 102 4.95 23.38 -2.45
C ASP A 102 5.36 23.08 -1.01
N ALA A 103 4.50 23.41 -0.04
CA ALA A 103 4.72 23.15 1.38
C ALA A 103 4.86 21.65 1.69
N ILE A 104 4.19 20.77 0.92
CA ILE A 104 4.21 19.30 1.12
C ILE A 104 5.64 18.73 1.05
N ALA A 105 6.56 19.39 0.34
CA ALA A 105 7.94 18.94 0.27
C ALA A 105 8.72 19.16 1.57
N HIS A 106 8.21 19.98 2.50
CA HIS A 106 8.88 20.39 3.72
C HIS A 106 8.29 19.67 4.95
N ALA A 107 9.16 19.19 5.83
CA ALA A 107 8.77 18.33 6.95
C ALA A 107 7.97 19.06 8.05
N ASP A 108 8.15 20.37 8.16
CA ASP A 108 7.50 21.27 9.11
C ASP A 108 6.07 21.66 8.73
N CYS A 109 5.56 21.23 7.56
CA CYS A 109 4.22 21.61 7.12
C CYS A 109 3.09 20.75 7.75
N TYR A 110 3.41 19.75 8.57
CA TYR A 110 2.46 18.71 8.99
C TYR A 110 1.87 18.86 10.41
N ASP A 111 1.82 20.08 10.94
CA ASP A 111 1.39 20.32 12.32
C ASP A 111 -0.14 20.52 12.50
N ASP A 112 -0.84 20.98 11.45
CA ASP A 112 -2.29 21.27 11.50
C ASP A 112 -3.11 20.01 11.15
N LEU A 113 -3.17 19.09 12.11
CA LEU A 113 -3.81 17.78 11.97
C LEU A 113 -5.33 17.84 12.19
N VAL A 114 -6.07 17.18 11.29
CA VAL A 114 -7.54 17.03 11.37
C VAL A 114 -7.88 15.60 11.76
N PHE A 115 -8.70 15.46 12.82
CA PHE A 115 -9.02 14.16 13.42
C PHE A 115 -10.44 13.70 13.13
N ARG A 116 -10.60 12.38 13.06
CA ARG A 116 -11.90 11.68 13.04
C ARG A 116 -11.86 10.45 13.95
N PRO A 117 -13.03 9.87 14.30
CA PRO A 117 -13.10 8.66 15.13
C PRO A 117 -12.39 7.44 14.48
N GLY A 118 -11.55 6.75 15.24
CA GLY A 118 -10.84 5.54 14.82
C GLY A 118 -10.10 4.86 15.98
N ASP A 119 -8.99 4.20 15.67
CA ASP A 119 -8.13 3.49 16.64
C ASP A 119 -6.76 4.15 16.88
N GLY A 120 -6.55 5.36 16.35
CA GLY A 120 -5.29 6.11 16.38
C GLY A 120 -4.44 5.94 15.12
N VAL A 121 -4.81 5.01 14.23
CA VAL A 121 -4.13 4.76 12.95
C VAL A 121 -5.15 4.63 11.82
N VAL A 122 -6.12 3.74 11.98
CA VAL A 122 -7.18 3.44 11.03
C VAL A 122 -8.48 4.06 11.51
N LEU A 123 -9.15 4.75 10.59
CA LEU A 123 -10.45 5.32 10.85
C LEU A 123 -11.53 4.24 11.01
N ALA A 124 -12.49 4.48 11.89
CA ALA A 124 -13.53 3.49 12.21
C ALA A 124 -14.40 3.12 11.00
N ARG A 125 -14.59 4.06 10.06
CA ARG A 125 -15.37 3.85 8.83
C ARG A 125 -14.60 2.98 7.84
N GLU A 126 -13.31 3.24 7.67
CA GLU A 126 -12.42 2.54 6.76
C GLU A 126 -12.03 1.14 7.28
N ALA A 127 -12.16 0.90 8.59
CA ALA A 127 -11.99 -0.42 9.20
C ALA A 127 -13.16 -1.38 8.94
N GLN A 128 -14.28 -0.93 8.37
CA GLN A 128 -15.43 -1.79 8.11
C GLN A 128 -15.14 -2.78 6.96
N LEU A 129 -15.92 -3.87 6.89
CA LEU A 129 -15.78 -4.83 5.79
C LEU A 129 -16.02 -4.15 4.44
N PRO A 130 -15.26 -4.54 3.40
CA PRO A 130 -15.55 -4.13 2.03
C PRO A 130 -16.96 -4.58 1.60
N GLU A 131 -17.48 -3.91 0.58
CA GLU A 131 -18.77 -4.26 -0.01
C GLU A 131 -18.84 -5.72 -0.46
N GLY A 132 -20.02 -6.33 -0.32
CA GLY A 132 -20.28 -7.73 -0.63
C GLY A 132 -19.92 -8.72 0.48
N TYR A 133 -18.94 -8.42 1.34
CA TYR A 133 -18.61 -9.29 2.46
C TYR A 133 -19.61 -9.17 3.61
N GLU A 134 -19.94 -10.30 4.23
CA GLU A 134 -20.89 -10.37 5.34
C GLU A 134 -20.21 -10.76 6.65
N LEU A 135 -20.67 -10.16 7.75
CA LEU A 135 -20.25 -10.54 9.09
C LEU A 135 -21.13 -11.66 9.61
N VAL A 136 -20.51 -12.61 10.32
CA VAL A 136 -21.29 -13.54 11.13
C VAL A 136 -22.08 -12.77 12.19
N ARG A 137 -23.29 -13.25 12.51
CA ARG A 137 -24.15 -12.63 13.53
C ARG A 137 -23.38 -12.49 14.85
N GLY A 138 -23.25 -11.28 15.37
CA GLY A 138 -22.48 -11.02 16.61
C GLY A 138 -20.96 -10.96 16.41
N GLY A 139 -20.47 -11.06 15.18
CA GLY A 139 -19.05 -10.96 14.85
C GLY A 139 -18.50 -9.53 14.80
N ARG A 140 -19.35 -8.50 14.96
CA ARG A 140 -18.90 -7.10 15.05
C ARG A 140 -18.57 -6.75 16.50
N GLN A 141 -17.30 -6.50 16.79
CA GLN A 141 -16.81 -6.15 18.12
C GLN A 141 -16.15 -4.77 18.09
N ARG A 142 -16.72 -3.82 18.82
CA ARG A 142 -16.07 -2.52 19.05
C ARG A 142 -15.18 -2.64 20.27
N THR A 143 -13.99 -2.07 20.20
CA THR A 143 -13.11 -1.88 21.35
C THR A 143 -12.85 -0.39 21.63
N HIS A 144 -12.49 -0.09 22.87
CA HIS A 144 -11.99 1.21 23.32
C HIS A 144 -10.45 1.27 23.26
N ARG A 145 -9.78 0.14 22.99
CA ARG A 145 -8.32 0.07 22.87
C ARG A 145 -7.88 0.60 21.51
N GLY A 146 -6.80 1.37 21.50
CA GLY A 146 -6.18 1.86 20.27
C GLY A 146 -5.45 0.75 19.51
N HIS A 147 -5.00 1.06 18.29
CA HIS A 147 -4.45 0.15 17.30
C HIS A 147 -3.47 -0.89 17.87
N LEU A 148 -2.44 -0.43 18.60
CA LEU A 148 -1.39 -1.29 19.16
C LEU A 148 -1.88 -2.20 20.30
N THR A 149 -2.95 -1.81 21.00
CA THR A 149 -3.45 -2.51 22.20
C THR A 149 -4.78 -3.22 21.94
N MET A 150 -5.28 -3.18 20.71
CA MET A 150 -6.60 -3.69 20.33
C MET A 150 -6.78 -5.15 20.74
N LEU A 151 -5.79 -5.99 20.43
CA LEU A 151 -5.83 -7.42 20.77
C LEU A 151 -5.74 -7.68 22.28
N GLY A 152 -5.41 -6.69 23.11
CA GLY A 152 -5.42 -6.80 24.57
C GLY A 152 -6.82 -6.77 25.19
N ASP A 153 -7.86 -6.38 24.44
CA ASP A 153 -9.26 -6.45 24.87
C ASP A 153 -9.78 -7.90 24.75
N MET A 154 -9.33 -8.76 25.68
CA MET A 154 -9.64 -10.20 25.70
C MET A 154 -11.13 -10.50 25.59
N PRO A 155 -12.06 -9.78 26.28
CA PRO A 155 -13.49 -10.01 26.10
C PRO A 155 -13.97 -9.78 24.67
N ALA A 156 -13.52 -8.71 24.00
CA ALA A 156 -13.89 -8.42 22.62
C ALA A 156 -13.30 -9.46 21.64
N VAL A 157 -12.04 -9.84 21.83
CA VAL A 157 -11.38 -10.90 21.04
C VAL A 157 -12.14 -12.22 21.19
N GLY A 158 -12.44 -12.63 22.43
CA GLY A 158 -13.17 -13.86 22.72
C GLY A 158 -14.54 -13.90 22.03
N ARG A 159 -15.31 -12.82 22.10
CA ARG A 159 -16.62 -12.72 21.41
C ARG A 159 -16.49 -12.79 19.89
N ALA A 160 -15.47 -12.18 19.30
CA ALA A 160 -15.22 -12.27 17.85
C ALA A 160 -14.89 -13.72 17.44
N MET A 161 -13.99 -14.38 18.18
CA MET A 161 -13.62 -15.78 17.92
C MET A 161 -14.80 -16.73 18.08
N GLU A 162 -15.58 -16.58 19.15
CA GLU A 162 -16.79 -17.38 19.37
C GLU A 162 -17.80 -17.21 18.23
N ALA A 163 -17.97 -16.00 17.71
CA ALA A 163 -18.85 -15.75 16.58
C ALA A 163 -18.37 -16.47 15.30
N VAL A 164 -17.06 -16.48 15.02
CA VAL A 164 -16.46 -17.23 13.90
C VAL A 164 -16.68 -18.73 14.06
N ILE A 165 -16.37 -19.29 15.25
CA ILE A 165 -16.53 -20.72 15.54
C ILE A 165 -17.99 -21.14 15.39
N ARG A 166 -18.93 -20.34 15.93
CA ARG A 166 -20.37 -20.59 15.80
C ARG A 166 -20.83 -20.47 14.36
N GLY A 167 -20.32 -19.51 13.59
CA GLY A 167 -20.58 -19.38 12.16
C GLY A 167 -20.14 -20.61 11.39
N ARG A 168 -18.93 -21.12 11.67
CA ARG A 168 -18.41 -22.34 11.07
C ARG A 168 -19.27 -23.57 11.39
N ARG A 169 -19.66 -23.75 12.66
CA ARG A 169 -20.55 -24.86 13.09
C ARG A 169 -21.92 -24.82 12.42
N LYS A 170 -22.37 -23.66 11.97
CA LYS A 170 -23.61 -23.48 11.20
C LYS A 170 -23.45 -23.72 9.70
N GLY A 171 -22.25 -24.10 9.25
CA GLY A 171 -21.96 -24.42 7.85
C GLY A 171 -21.48 -23.25 7.00
N ILE A 172 -21.20 -22.07 7.56
CA ILE A 172 -20.68 -20.93 6.78
C ILE A 172 -19.29 -21.29 6.24
N GLY A 173 -19.10 -21.11 4.92
CA GLY A 173 -17.81 -21.34 4.25
C GLY A 173 -17.46 -22.82 4.05
N MET A 174 -18.46 -23.70 4.02
CA MET A 174 -18.30 -25.16 3.83
C MET A 174 -18.66 -25.63 2.42
N GLY A 175 -19.02 -24.72 1.52
CA GLY A 175 -19.66 -25.07 0.25
C GLY A 175 -21.15 -25.37 0.43
N ARG A 176 -21.85 -25.60 -0.68
CA ARG A 176 -23.16 -26.28 -0.63
C ARG A 176 -22.92 -27.78 -0.49
N PRO A 177 -23.73 -28.50 0.30
CA PRO A 177 -23.70 -29.95 0.27
C PRO A 177 -24.01 -30.41 -1.17
N ASP A 178 -23.20 -31.32 -1.72
CA ASP A 178 -23.46 -31.92 -3.02
C ASP A 178 -24.84 -32.59 -2.98
N THR A 179 -25.81 -32.04 -3.69
CA THR A 179 -27.14 -32.63 -3.86
C THR A 179 -27.13 -33.73 -4.94
N GLY A 180 -26.07 -34.55 -5.00
CA GLY A 180 -25.83 -35.50 -6.08
C GLY A 180 -25.73 -36.96 -5.64
N HIS A 181 -26.72 -37.76 -6.04
CA HIS A 181 -26.80 -39.23 -6.06
C HIS A 181 -27.11 -39.98 -4.73
N ASN A 182 -28.34 -39.80 -4.22
CA ASN A 182 -29.01 -40.91 -3.54
C ASN A 182 -29.49 -41.90 -4.61
N GLY A 183 -28.94 -43.11 -4.60
CA GLY A 183 -29.29 -44.19 -5.50
C GLY A 183 -30.79 -44.48 -5.48
N ALA A 184 -31.43 -44.33 -6.63
CA ALA A 184 -32.68 -44.99 -6.92
C ALA A 184 -32.37 -46.47 -7.21
N GLU A 185 -32.19 -47.27 -6.17
CA GLU A 185 -32.36 -48.72 -6.30
C GLU A 185 -33.86 -49.00 -6.43
N SER A 186 -34.30 -49.12 -7.67
CA SER A 186 -35.60 -49.68 -8.01
C SER A 186 -35.64 -51.13 -7.53
N ASN A 187 -36.34 -51.38 -6.43
CA ASN A 187 -36.66 -52.73 -6.00
C ASN A 187 -37.76 -53.29 -6.92
N ALA A 188 -37.35 -53.92 -8.01
CA ALA A 188 -38.18 -54.77 -8.85
C ALA A 188 -37.72 -56.22 -8.63
N GLY A 189 -38.50 -56.99 -7.86
CA GLY A 189 -38.30 -58.43 -7.74
C GLY A 189 -38.87 -59.05 -6.48
N ALA A 190 -40.14 -59.50 -6.56
CA ALA A 190 -40.69 -60.79 -6.09
C ALA A 190 -42.18 -60.64 -5.78
#